data_AF-A0A943N684-F1
#
_entry.id   AF-A0A943N684-F1
#
_cell.length_a   1.000
_cell.length_b   1.000
_cell.length_c   1.000
_cell.angle_alpha   90.00
_cell.angle_beta   90.00
_cell.angle_gamma   90.00
#
_symmetry.space_group_name_H-M   'P 1'
#
loop_
_entity.id
_entity.type
_entity.pdbx_description
1 polymer ?
#
loop_
_entity_poly.entity_id
_entity_poly.type
_entity_poly.pdbx_seq_one_letter_code
_entity_poly.pdbx_strand_id
1 'polypeptide(L)'
;MEQIDLFSAEDNRLREQKMVEMFRRWESLPPQMLIPAGDPQRSRVLSMLNEGYGFLWDRALHRCEGIPPTRYIWLNAVQPAEYWVMNDFWNPAGKHVETCPYCGADLKAGGGDVLLVKANGDWWTVNGFLEGNDHDVRADELL
;
A
#
# COMPACT_ATOMS: atom_id res chain seq x y z
N MET A 1 -35.18 20.53 -11.88
CA MET A 1 -34.17 21.59 -11.73
C MET A 1 -33.38 21.21 -10.49
N GLU A 2 -32.22 20.59 -10.65
CA GLU A 2 -31.37 20.24 -9.52
C GLU A 2 -30.77 21.52 -8.96
N GLN A 3 -31.21 21.90 -7.76
CA GLN A 3 -30.57 22.96 -7.01
C GLN A 3 -29.27 22.38 -6.46
N ILE A 4 -28.18 22.55 -7.20
CA ILE A 4 -26.85 22.17 -6.72
C ILE A 4 -26.57 23.06 -5.51
N ASP A 5 -26.54 22.44 -4.34
CA ASP A 5 -26.12 23.07 -3.10
C ASP A 5 -24.66 23.52 -3.25
N LEU A 6 -24.42 24.82 -3.06
CA LEU A 6 -23.12 25.45 -3.24
C LEU A 6 -22.05 24.81 -2.33
N PHE A 7 -22.44 24.35 -1.14
CA PHE A 7 -21.54 23.65 -0.22
C PHE A 7 -21.17 22.26 -0.75
N SER A 8 -22.15 21.53 -1.28
CA SER A 8 -21.93 20.22 -1.92
C SER A 8 -21.03 20.31 -3.16
N ALA A 9 -21.15 21.38 -3.96
CA ALA A 9 -20.29 21.60 -5.13
C ALA A 9 -18.82 21.87 -4.75
N GLU A 10 -18.60 22.67 -3.72
CA GLU A 10 -17.25 22.98 -3.23
C GLU A 10 -16.58 21.75 -2.59
N ASP A 11 -17.35 20.96 -1.82
CA ASP A 11 -16.86 19.70 -1.25
C ASP A 11 -16.44 18.71 -2.34
N ASN A 12 -17.19 18.61 -3.43
CA ASN A 12 -16.84 17.76 -4.57
C ASN A 12 -15.55 18.23 -5.25
N ARG A 13 -15.42 19.54 -5.49
CA ARG A 13 -14.21 20.13 -6.06
C ARG A 13 -12.97 19.84 -5.21
N LEU A 14 -13.08 19.98 -3.88
CA LEU A 14 -11.98 19.69 -2.96
C LEU A 14 -11.61 18.20 -2.95
N ARG A 15 -12.60 17.31 -3.07
CA ARG A 15 -12.34 15.85 -3.18
C ARG A 15 -11.62 15.51 -4.48
N GLU A 16 -12.06 16.05 -5.61
CA GLU A 16 -11.42 15.85 -6.91
C GLU A 16 -9.96 16.33 -6.89
N GLN A 17 -9.69 17.52 -6.34
CA GLN A 17 -8.34 18.03 -6.19
C GLN A 17 -7.44 17.11 -5.36
N LYS A 18 -7.96 16.60 -4.23
CA LYS A 18 -7.24 15.62 -3.40
C LYS A 18 -6.95 14.32 -4.15
N MET A 19 -7.88 13.85 -4.98
CA MET A 19 -7.67 12.63 -5.78
C MET A 19 -6.60 12.84 -6.87
N VAL A 20 -6.59 13.99 -7.53
CA VAL A 20 -5.54 14.34 -8.50
C VAL A 20 -4.17 14.44 -7.84
N GLU A 21 -4.09 15.04 -6.66
CA GLU A 21 -2.84 15.11 -5.89
C GLU A 21 -2.35 13.70 -5.48
N MET A 22 -3.27 12.87 -4.97
CA MET A 22 -2.98 11.50 -4.58
C MET A 22 -2.49 10.66 -5.77
N PHE A 23 -3.13 10.81 -6.93
CA PHE A 23 -2.73 10.13 -8.17
C PHE A 23 -1.31 10.53 -8.60
N ARG A 24 -1.00 11.83 -8.66
CA ARG A 24 0.35 12.32 -9.03
C ARG A 24 1.41 11.79 -8.07
N ARG A 25 1.08 11.74 -6.78
CA ARG A 25 1.96 11.16 -5.79
C ARG A 25 2.15 9.67 -6.05
N TRP A 26 1.07 8.91 -6.19
CA TRP A 26 1.12 7.49 -6.52
C TRP A 26 1.97 7.24 -7.77
N GLU A 27 1.77 7.98 -8.85
CA GLU A 27 2.52 7.86 -10.09
C GLU A 27 4.04 7.99 -9.85
N SER A 28 4.45 8.97 -9.04
CA SER A 28 5.86 9.19 -8.69
C SER A 28 6.49 8.13 -7.78
N LEU A 29 5.68 7.29 -7.10
CA LEU A 29 6.21 6.27 -6.21
C LEU A 29 6.92 5.16 -7.00
N PRO A 30 8.09 4.68 -6.53
CA PRO A 30 8.69 3.48 -7.08
C PRO A 30 7.81 2.26 -6.78
N PRO A 31 7.90 1.17 -7.57
CA PRO A 31 7.14 -0.06 -7.32
C PRO A 31 7.36 -0.63 -5.91
N GLN A 32 8.59 -0.48 -5.40
CA GLN A 32 8.97 -0.88 -4.05
C GLN A 32 9.94 0.16 -3.47
N MET A 33 9.84 0.38 -2.16
CA MET A 33 10.74 1.27 -1.41
C MET A 33 11.26 0.55 -0.18
N LEU A 34 12.58 0.33 -0.13
CA LEU A 34 13.25 -0.24 1.04
C LEU A 34 13.58 0.88 2.03
N ILE A 35 13.15 0.72 3.27
CA ILE A 35 13.46 1.58 4.41
C ILE A 35 14.29 0.75 5.39
N PRO A 36 15.62 0.97 5.44
CA PRO A 36 16.50 0.23 6.33
C PRO A 36 16.21 0.46 7.81
N ALA A 37 16.60 -0.49 8.65
CA ALA A 37 16.63 -0.31 10.09
C ALA A 37 17.51 0.89 10.48
N GLY A 38 17.01 1.72 11.40
CA GLY A 38 17.71 2.93 11.84
C GLY A 38 17.53 4.15 10.92
N ASP A 39 16.90 4.00 9.76
CA ASP A 39 16.52 5.15 8.93
C ASP A 39 15.48 6.02 9.67
N PRO A 40 15.60 7.36 9.69
CA PRO A 40 14.61 8.24 10.30
C PRO A 40 13.17 8.02 9.79
N GLN A 41 13.01 7.59 8.54
CA GLN A 41 11.72 7.27 7.93
C GLN A 41 11.08 6.00 8.48
N ARG A 42 11.85 5.12 9.14
CA ARG A 42 11.34 3.84 9.65
C ARG A 42 10.19 4.01 10.64
N SER A 43 10.24 5.04 11.48
CA SER A 43 9.16 5.41 12.41
C SER A 43 7.88 5.91 11.72
N ARG A 44 7.97 6.27 10.44
CA ARG A 44 6.86 6.80 9.63
C ARG A 44 6.20 5.73 8.76
N VAL A 45 6.71 4.49 8.75
CA VAL A 45 6.17 3.41 7.89
C VAL A 45 4.67 3.23 8.09
N LEU A 46 4.20 3.17 9.34
CA LEU A 46 2.77 3.01 9.63
C LEU A 46 1.94 4.20 9.09
N SER A 47 2.42 5.43 9.27
CA SER A 47 1.71 6.60 8.75
C SER A 47 1.73 6.66 7.23
N MET A 48 2.84 6.26 6.60
CA MET A 48 2.95 6.14 5.14
C MET A 48 1.96 5.11 4.60
N LEU A 49 1.81 3.96 5.26
CA LEU A 49 0.88 2.91 4.84
C LEU A 49 -0.59 3.34 5.01
N ASN A 50 -0.90 4.09 6.08
CA ASN A 50 -2.24 4.62 6.34
C ASN A 50 -2.60 5.82 5.45
N GLU A 51 -1.61 6.55 4.96
CA GLU A 51 -1.82 7.69 4.10
C GLU A 51 -2.33 7.25 2.72
N GLY A 52 -3.61 7.57 2.44
CA GLY A 52 -4.27 7.07 1.24
C GLY A 52 -4.23 5.55 1.20
N TYR A 53 -4.56 4.90 2.33
CA TYR A 53 -4.55 3.45 2.51
C TYR A 53 -5.14 2.72 1.28
N GLY A 54 -4.34 1.86 0.65
CA GLY A 54 -4.71 1.12 -0.57
C GLY A 54 -4.60 1.92 -1.89
N PHE A 55 -4.39 3.24 -1.84
CA PHE A 55 -4.17 4.10 -3.01
C PHE A 55 -2.70 4.41 -3.27
N LEU A 56 -1.89 4.60 -2.22
CA LEU A 56 -0.45 4.87 -2.37
C LEU A 56 0.38 3.59 -2.22
N TRP A 57 0.22 2.95 -1.06
CA TRP A 57 0.91 1.73 -0.69
C TRP A 57 -0.11 0.62 -0.43
N ASP A 58 0.19 -0.57 -0.93
CA ASP A 58 -0.61 -1.78 -0.74
C ASP A 58 -0.29 -2.45 0.59
N ARG A 59 1.01 -2.62 0.88
CA ARG A 59 1.48 -3.33 2.07
C ARG A 59 2.89 -2.90 2.45
N ALA A 60 3.26 -3.13 3.70
CA ALA A 60 4.62 -3.05 4.19
C ALA A 60 5.08 -4.43 4.67
N LEU A 61 6.27 -4.87 4.26
CA LEU A 61 6.83 -6.19 4.56
C LEU A 61 8.17 -6.04 5.29
N HIS A 62 8.39 -6.79 6.36
CA HIS A 62 9.73 -6.89 6.93
C HIS A 62 10.61 -7.78 6.04
N ARG A 63 11.87 -7.37 5.83
CA ARG A 63 12.86 -8.11 5.05
C ARG A 63 14.10 -8.40 5.90
N CYS A 64 14.56 -9.64 5.84
CA CYS A 64 15.88 -10.06 6.29
C CYS A 64 16.24 -11.40 5.62
N GLU A 65 17.53 -11.75 5.61
CA GLU A 65 18.04 -12.96 4.94
C GLU A 65 17.48 -14.27 5.53
N GLY A 66 17.05 -14.25 6.80
CA GLY A 66 16.58 -15.44 7.49
C GLY A 66 15.13 -15.82 7.23
N ILE A 67 14.32 -14.95 6.60
CA ILE A 67 12.91 -15.29 6.30
C ILE A 67 12.89 -16.28 5.12
N PRO A 68 12.32 -17.49 5.29
CA PRO A 68 12.25 -18.44 4.20
C PRO A 68 11.28 -17.96 3.10
N PRO A 69 11.49 -18.36 1.82
CA PRO A 69 10.62 -17.98 0.71
C PRO A 69 9.17 -18.47 0.83
N THR A 70 8.85 -19.29 1.83
CA THR A 70 7.50 -19.79 2.12
C THR A 70 6.76 -18.97 3.19
N ARG A 71 7.38 -17.91 3.69
CA ARG A 71 6.81 -17.03 4.73
C ARG A 71 7.00 -15.57 4.42
N TYR A 72 6.18 -14.75 5.05
CA TYR A 72 6.34 -13.31 5.05
C TYR A 72 5.88 -12.72 6.38
N ILE A 73 6.43 -11.56 6.72
CA ILE A 73 6.03 -10.77 7.89
C ILE A 73 5.57 -9.43 7.35
N TRP A 74 4.33 -9.06 7.64
CA TRP A 74 3.71 -7.83 7.13
C TRP A 74 3.17 -6.97 8.27
N LEU A 75 3.12 -5.66 8.03
CA LEU A 75 2.58 -4.70 8.98
C LEU A 75 1.08 -4.56 8.78
N ASN A 76 0.30 -4.87 9.82
CA ASN A 76 -1.12 -4.63 9.83
C ASN A 76 -1.43 -3.17 10.21
N ALA A 77 -1.79 -2.37 9.20
CA ALA A 77 -2.05 -0.94 9.36
C ALA A 77 -3.37 -0.60 10.09
N VAL A 78 -4.28 -1.57 10.22
CA VAL A 78 -5.58 -1.36 10.89
C VAL A 78 -5.41 -1.14 12.39
N GLN A 79 -4.31 -1.62 12.97
CA GLN A 79 -4.01 -1.43 14.38
C GLN A 79 -3.38 -0.06 14.63
N PRO A 80 -3.68 0.59 15.77
CA PRO A 80 -3.18 1.94 16.07
C PRO A 80 -1.66 2.00 16.32
N ALA A 81 -1.02 0.86 16.61
CA ALA A 81 0.41 0.71 16.77
C ALA A 81 0.96 -0.30 15.75
N GLU A 82 2.28 -0.33 15.55
CA GLU A 82 2.89 -1.30 14.65
C GLU A 82 2.56 -2.74 15.08
N TYR A 83 1.67 -3.38 14.34
CA TYR A 83 1.21 -4.74 14.60
C TYR A 83 1.70 -5.66 13.48
N TRP A 84 2.76 -6.40 13.74
CA TRP A 84 3.40 -7.23 12.74
C TRP A 84 2.84 -8.65 12.77
N VAL A 85 2.55 -9.20 11.60
CA VAL A 85 1.94 -10.51 11.46
C VAL A 85 2.80 -11.36 10.55
N MET A 86 3.17 -12.55 11.03
CA MET A 86 3.86 -13.56 10.25
C MET A 86 2.85 -14.56 9.67
N ASN A 87 2.92 -14.80 8.37
CA ASN A 87 2.07 -15.75 7.66
C ASN A 87 2.92 -16.75 6.87
N ASP A 88 2.37 -17.96 6.70
CA ASP A 88 2.77 -18.88 5.63
C ASP A 88 1.97 -18.51 4.36
N PHE A 89 2.54 -18.68 3.15
CA PHE A 89 1.88 -18.25 1.90
C PHE A 89 0.45 -18.79 1.69
N TRP A 90 0.16 -19.98 2.22
CA TRP A 90 -1.13 -20.66 2.03
C TRP A 90 -2.03 -20.59 3.27
N ASN A 91 -1.60 -19.90 4.32
CA ASN A 91 -2.35 -19.79 5.55
C ASN A 91 -2.66 -18.33 5.89
N PRO A 92 -3.91 -17.88 5.69
CA PRO A 92 -4.31 -16.52 6.04
C PRO A 92 -4.30 -16.28 7.56
N ALA A 93 -4.35 -17.34 8.37
CA ALA A 93 -4.21 -17.24 9.82
C ALA A 93 -2.75 -16.97 10.18
N GLY A 94 -2.42 -15.68 10.30
CA GLY A 94 -1.10 -15.22 10.70
C GLY A 94 -0.91 -15.22 12.22
N LYS A 95 0.35 -15.21 12.64
CA LYS A 95 0.74 -15.08 14.06
C LYS A 95 1.29 -13.68 14.29
N HIS A 96 0.77 -12.99 15.31
CA HIS A 96 1.38 -11.75 15.79
C HIS A 96 2.82 -11.97 16.25
N VAL A 97 3.73 -11.11 15.80
CA VAL A 97 5.15 -11.14 16.16
C VAL A 97 5.61 -9.74 16.53
N GLU A 98 6.26 -9.58 17.67
CA GLU A 98 6.87 -8.30 18.06
C GLU A 98 8.35 -8.24 17.67
N THR A 99 8.99 -9.41 17.61
CA THR A 99 10.40 -9.57 17.24
C THR A 99 10.47 -10.54 16.06
N CYS A 100 11.27 -10.21 15.06
CA CYS A 100 11.51 -11.12 13.94
C CYS A 100 12.23 -12.39 14.45
N PRO A 101 11.65 -13.59 14.29
CA PRO A 101 12.23 -14.82 14.80
C PRO A 101 13.48 -15.27 14.02
N TYR A 102 13.80 -14.61 12.89
CA TYR A 102 14.90 -15.00 12.02
C TYR A 102 16.14 -14.11 12.17
N CYS A 103 15.97 -12.81 12.36
CA CYS A 103 17.08 -11.86 12.54
C CYS A 103 17.13 -11.18 13.91
N GLY A 104 16.13 -11.40 14.77
CA GLY A 104 16.07 -10.80 16.11
C GLY A 104 15.67 -9.33 16.14
N ALA A 105 15.28 -8.73 15.01
CA ALA A 105 14.85 -7.33 14.96
C ALA A 105 13.60 -7.08 15.82
N ASP A 106 13.63 -6.05 16.66
CA ASP A 106 12.49 -5.61 17.47
C ASP A 106 11.52 -4.78 16.62
N LEU A 107 10.60 -5.47 15.94
CA LEU A 107 9.70 -4.87 14.95
C LEU A 107 8.74 -3.86 15.58
N LYS A 108 8.21 -4.14 16.78
CA LYS A 108 7.30 -3.21 17.50
C LYS A 108 7.98 -1.88 17.87
N ALA A 109 9.30 -1.88 18.01
CA ALA A 109 10.11 -0.71 18.35
C ALA A 109 10.66 0.00 17.10
N GLY A 110 10.13 -0.29 15.91
CA GLY A 110 10.63 0.27 14.66
C GLY A 110 11.94 -0.35 14.19
N GLY A 111 12.31 -1.54 14.70
CA GLY A 111 13.46 -2.29 14.22
C GLY A 111 13.18 -3.00 12.89
N GLY A 112 14.27 -3.44 12.26
CA GLY A 112 14.24 -4.24 11.04
C GLY A 112 13.94 -3.44 9.77
N ASP A 113 14.45 -3.95 8.65
CA ASP A 113 14.23 -3.35 7.35
C ASP A 113 12.79 -3.58 6.89
N VAL A 114 12.21 -2.56 6.25
CA VAL A 114 10.84 -2.61 5.75
C VAL A 114 10.81 -2.29 4.27
N LEU A 115 10.10 -3.12 3.52
CA LEU A 115 9.80 -2.92 2.11
C LEU A 115 8.35 -2.47 1.98
N LEU A 116 8.14 -1.21 1.61
CA LEU A 116 6.85 -0.71 1.16
C LEU A 116 6.60 -1.13 -0.29
N VAL A 117 5.42 -1.66 -0.58
CA VAL A 117 5.00 -2.10 -1.91
C VAL A 117 3.89 -1.18 -2.40
N LYS A 118 4.11 -0.56 -3.56
CA LYS A 118 3.18 0.39 -4.17
C LYS A 118 1.83 -0.27 -4.47
N ALA A 119 0.75 0.47 -4.26
CA ALA A 119 -0.58 0.04 -4.68
C ALA A 119 -0.64 -0.19 -6.20
N ASN A 120 -1.47 -1.14 -6.63
CA ASN A 120 -1.65 -1.37 -8.07
C ASN A 120 -2.44 -0.22 -8.73
N GLY A 121 -2.47 -0.22 -10.07
CA GLY A 121 -3.11 0.82 -10.86
C GLY A 121 -4.63 0.66 -11.01
N ASP A 122 -5.21 -0.43 -10.49
CA ASP A 122 -6.57 -0.86 -10.86
C ASP A 122 -7.61 0.20 -10.45
N TRP A 123 -7.50 0.73 -9.23
CA TRP A 123 -8.41 1.78 -8.77
C TRP A 123 -8.29 3.05 -9.63
N TRP A 124 -7.06 3.46 -9.97
CA TRP A 124 -6.81 4.63 -10.82
C TRP A 124 -7.36 4.44 -12.23
N THR A 125 -7.29 3.22 -12.76
CA THR A 125 -7.86 2.85 -14.06
C THR A 125 -9.38 2.94 -14.05
N VAL A 126 -10.04 2.32 -13.05
CA VAL A 126 -11.51 2.36 -12.91
C VAL A 126 -12.03 3.79 -12.77
N ASN A 127 -11.23 4.69 -12.18
CA ASN A 127 -11.61 6.09 -11.98
C ASN A 127 -11.08 7.04 -13.08
N GLY A 128 -10.58 6.50 -14.20
CA GLY A 128 -10.21 7.28 -15.39
C GLY A 128 -8.94 8.13 -15.25
N PHE A 129 -8.10 7.86 -14.25
CA PHE A 129 -6.79 8.52 -14.10
C PHE A 129 -5.72 7.88 -14.97
N LEU A 130 -5.87 6.58 -15.25
CA LEU A 130 -5.05 5.86 -16.21
C LEU A 130 -5.91 5.54 -17.42
N GLU A 131 -5.32 5.65 -18.61
CA GLU A 131 -5.92 5.05 -19.80
C GLU A 131 -6.09 3.55 -19.52
N GLY A 132 -7.31 3.05 -19.65
CA GLY A 132 -7.51 1.61 -19.68
C GLY A 132 -6.63 1.07 -20.79
N ASN A 133 -5.92 -0.03 -20.53
CA ASN A 133 -5.57 -0.89 -21.65
C ASN A 133 -6.91 -1.30 -22.24
N ASP A 134 -7.32 -0.63 -23.32
CA ASP A 134 -8.26 -1.18 -24.27
C ASP A 134 -7.61 -2.50 -24.71
N HIS A 135 -7.92 -3.57 -23.98
CA HIS A 135 -8.00 -4.88 -24.58
C HIS A 135 -9.18 -4.80 -25.55
N ASP A 136 -8.92 -4.11 -26.65
CA ASP A 136 -9.56 -4.24 -27.93
C ASP A 136 -9.23 -5.68 -28.35
N VAL A 137 -9.94 -6.63 -27.73
CA VAL A 137 -10.12 -7.95 -28.29
C VAL A 137 -10.84 -7.68 -29.60
N ARG A 138 -10.06 -7.43 -30.65
CA ARG A 138 -10.55 -7.47 -32.02
C ARG A 138 -11.28 -8.79 -32.16
N ALA A 139 -12.60 -8.71 -32.25
CA ALA A 139 -13.48 -9.84 -32.45
C ALA A 139 -13.34 -10.46 -33.85
N ASP A 140 -12.18 -10.27 -34.49
CA ASP A 140 -11.93 -10.53 -35.91
C ASP A 140 -10.85 -11.61 -36.14
N GLU A 141 -10.28 -12.20 -35.07
CA GLU A 141 -9.36 -13.35 -35.19
C GLU A 141 -9.96 -14.66 -34.62
N LEU A 142 -11.28 -14.79 -34.71
CA LEU A 142 -11.97 -16.09 -34.63
C LEU A 142 -12.78 -16.32 -35.91
N LEU A 143 -12.07 -16.47 -37.03
CA LEU A 143 -12.51 -17.22 -38.22
C LEU A 143 -11.33 -18.02 -38.78
#